data_AF-A0A917LPP3-F1
#
_entry.id   AF-A0A917LPP3-F1
#
_cell.length_a   1.000
_cell.length_b   1.000
_cell.length_c   1.000
_cell.angle_alpha   90.00
_cell.angle_beta   90.00
_cell.angle_gamma   90.00
#
_symmetry.space_group_name_H-M   'P 1'
#
loop_
_entity.id
_entity.type
_entity.pdbx_description
1 polymer ?
#
loop_
_entity_poly.entity_id
_entity_poly.type
_entity_poly.pdbx_seq_one_letter_code
_entity_poly.pdbx_strand_id
1 'polypeptide(L)'
;MRSFSIQGKAISHGAQRRQRGFTMFEMVVYILAASILFAAAFDRYREFPGEAERANFQAILAQLNTAVNLQMMRAIVSESYSRPSELEGGNPMDLMLTPPGNYVGAFNGVDVSTMPRRVWYFDESTQELVYLADSSENLYRTDAETPMPIDSVRFSIANVYARDGSGGWEGMMLEPVYAYRWAAVPLDIPAPPAVPGADAL
;
A
#
# COMPACT_ATOMS: atom_id res chain seq x y z
N MET A 1 -32.56 -9.35 87.51
CA MET A 1 -32.50 -9.41 86.03
C MET A 1 -31.06 -9.57 85.59
N ARG A 2 -30.85 -10.39 84.56
CA ARG A 2 -29.61 -11.12 84.24
C ARG A 2 -28.50 -10.21 83.69
N SER A 3 -27.30 -10.33 84.23
CA SER A 3 -26.06 -9.82 83.64
C SER A 3 -25.72 -10.66 82.40
N PHE A 4 -25.66 -10.03 81.23
CA PHE A 4 -25.21 -10.67 79.99
C PHE A 4 -23.78 -10.22 79.68
N SER A 5 -22.86 -11.17 79.84
CA SER A 5 -21.50 -11.13 79.33
C SER A 5 -21.52 -11.33 77.82
N ILE A 6 -20.83 -10.48 77.06
CA ILE A 6 -20.48 -10.77 75.67
C ILE A 6 -18.97 -10.78 75.55
N GLN A 7 -18.44 -12.00 75.42
CA GLN A 7 -17.06 -12.30 75.05
C GLN A 7 -16.74 -11.75 73.67
N GLY A 8 -15.56 -11.11 73.56
CA GLY A 8 -14.95 -10.76 72.29
C GLY A 8 -14.63 -12.01 71.46
N LYS A 9 -15.02 -12.00 70.18
CA LYS A 9 -14.66 -13.03 69.20
C LYS A 9 -13.60 -12.46 68.25
N ALA A 10 -12.55 -13.26 68.06
CA ALA A 10 -11.29 -12.94 67.41
C ALA A 10 -11.42 -12.34 66.00
N ILE A 11 -10.65 -11.28 65.75
CA ILE A 11 -10.38 -10.74 64.41
C ILE A 11 -9.46 -11.75 63.69
N SER A 12 -9.99 -12.38 62.65
CA SER A 12 -9.22 -13.24 61.75
C SER A 12 -8.10 -12.42 61.12
N HIS A 13 -6.85 -12.85 61.34
CA HIS A 13 -5.71 -12.29 60.63
C HIS A 13 -5.85 -12.63 59.16
N GLY A 14 -6.24 -11.64 58.36
CA GLY A 14 -6.15 -11.72 56.91
C GLY A 14 -4.70 -12.05 56.54
N ALA A 15 -4.51 -13.13 55.78
CA ALA A 15 -3.21 -13.47 55.22
C ALA A 15 -2.73 -12.28 54.37
N GLN A 16 -1.84 -11.46 54.93
CA GLN A 16 -1.16 -10.43 54.16
C GLN A 16 -0.36 -11.12 53.07
N ARG A 17 -0.88 -11.10 51.84
CA ARG A 17 -0.08 -11.36 50.65
C ARG A 17 1.06 -10.35 50.67
N ARG A 18 2.25 -10.82 51.05
CA ARG A 18 3.50 -10.08 50.88
C ARG A 18 3.62 -9.73 49.40
N GLN A 19 3.32 -8.49 49.06
CA GLN A 19 3.70 -7.93 47.78
C GLN A 19 5.22 -7.80 47.80
N ARG A 20 5.90 -8.79 47.21
CA ARG A 20 7.32 -8.68 46.91
C ARG A 20 7.43 -7.66 45.78
N GLY A 21 7.89 -6.46 46.11
CA GLY A 21 8.26 -5.45 45.13
C GLY A 21 9.34 -6.02 44.21
N PHE A 22 9.25 -5.66 42.93
CA PHE A 22 10.18 -6.08 41.88
C PHE A 22 11.58 -5.59 42.21
N THR A 23 12.60 -6.44 42.06
CA THR A 23 13.99 -6.01 42.29
C THR A 23 14.51 -5.20 41.09
N MET A 24 15.47 -4.30 41.30
CA MET A 24 16.11 -3.56 40.20
C MET A 24 16.73 -4.49 39.15
N PHE A 25 17.30 -5.62 39.60
CA PHE A 25 17.87 -6.64 38.70
C PHE A 25 16.79 -7.27 37.82
N GLU A 26 15.66 -7.63 38.41
CA GLU A 26 14.53 -8.22 37.69
C GLU A 26 13.98 -7.24 36.63
N MET A 27 13.99 -5.94 36.93
CA MET A 27 13.59 -4.88 36.00
C MET A 27 14.55 -4.76 34.80
N VAL A 28 15.85 -4.83 35.04
CA VAL A 28 16.87 -4.83 33.98
C VAL A 28 16.74 -6.07 33.10
N VAL A 29 16.59 -7.26 33.70
CA VAL A 29 16.41 -8.50 32.96
C VAL A 29 15.13 -8.45 32.12
N TYR A 30 14.04 -7.92 32.68
CA TYR A 30 12.78 -7.75 31.96
C TYR A 30 12.92 -6.79 30.77
N ILE A 31 13.57 -5.63 30.95
CA ILE A 31 13.78 -4.68 29.86
C ILE A 31 14.64 -5.29 28.76
N LEU A 32 15.71 -6.02 29.10
CA LEU A 32 16.55 -6.69 28.11
C LEU A 32 15.78 -7.75 27.33
N ALA A 33 15.02 -8.61 28.03
CA ALA A 33 14.18 -9.62 27.40
C ALA A 33 13.11 -8.99 26.50
N ALA A 34 12.41 -7.95 27.00
CA ALA A 34 11.41 -7.22 26.23
C ALA A 34 12.02 -6.53 25.01
N SER A 35 13.23 -5.97 25.11
CA SER A 35 13.93 -5.31 24.00
C SER A 35 14.31 -6.29 22.91
N ILE A 36 14.80 -7.48 23.28
CA ILE A 36 15.12 -8.55 22.31
C ILE A 36 13.86 -9.02 21.59
N LEU A 37 12.79 -9.28 22.34
CA LEU A 37 11.50 -9.68 21.77
C LEU A 37 10.91 -8.58 20.86
N PHE A 38 11.03 -7.32 21.27
CA PHE A 38 10.57 -6.18 20.50
C PHE A 38 11.39 -6.00 19.22
N ALA A 39 12.72 -6.13 19.27
CA ALA A 39 13.57 -6.07 18.08
C ALA A 39 13.19 -7.17 17.06
N ALA A 40 13.03 -8.41 17.52
CA ALA A 40 12.61 -9.52 16.67
C ALA A 40 11.21 -9.30 16.07
N ALA A 41 10.28 -8.75 16.84
CA ALA A 41 8.95 -8.40 16.34
C ALA A 41 9.00 -7.23 15.34
N PHE A 42 9.85 -6.23 15.56
CA PHE A 42 9.97 -5.04 14.72
C PHE A 42 10.55 -5.35 13.34
N ASP A 43 11.53 -6.25 13.26
CA ASP A 43 12.08 -6.73 11.98
C ASP A 43 11.00 -7.35 11.10
N ARG A 44 10.01 -8.04 11.70
CA ARG A 44 8.84 -8.62 11.02
C ARG A 44 7.87 -7.58 10.46
N TYR A 45 7.79 -6.40 11.08
CA TYR A 45 6.84 -5.36 10.64
C TYR A 45 7.32 -4.57 9.41
N ARG A 46 8.59 -4.71 9.01
CA ARG A 46 9.16 -3.99 7.87
C ARG A 46 8.57 -4.39 6.51
N GLU A 47 7.92 -5.54 6.39
CA GLU A 47 7.34 -6.04 5.12
C GLU A 47 5.92 -5.51 4.83
N PHE A 48 5.23 -4.95 5.83
CA PHE A 48 3.85 -4.45 5.66
C PHE A 48 3.70 -3.15 4.84
N PRO A 49 4.64 -2.19 4.84
CA PRO A 49 4.50 -0.93 4.09
C PRO A 49 4.45 -1.12 2.57
N GLY A 50 5.18 -2.10 2.03
CA GLY A 50 5.32 -2.34 0.59
C GLY A 50 4.10 -2.99 -0.05
N GLU A 51 3.53 -4.04 0.57
CA GLU A 51 2.29 -4.65 0.07
C GLU A 51 1.10 -3.70 0.17
N ALA A 52 1.01 -2.89 1.23
CA ALA A 52 0.00 -1.85 1.35
C ALA A 52 0.15 -0.77 0.26
N GLU A 53 1.38 -0.41 -0.08
CA GLU A 53 1.67 0.50 -1.19
C GLU A 53 1.22 -0.06 -2.53
N ARG A 54 1.63 -1.29 -2.85
CA ARG A 54 1.27 -1.99 -4.09
C ARG A 54 -0.25 -2.14 -4.22
N ALA A 55 -0.93 -2.50 -3.13
CA ALA A 55 -2.39 -2.61 -3.11
C ALA A 55 -3.08 -1.26 -3.38
N ASN A 56 -2.61 -0.18 -2.74
CA ASN A 56 -3.13 1.17 -2.98
C ASN A 56 -2.88 1.64 -4.43
N PHE A 57 -1.68 1.40 -4.95
CA PHE A 57 -1.33 1.67 -6.34
C PHE A 57 -2.28 0.93 -7.31
N GLN A 58 -2.48 -0.38 -7.11
CA GLN A 58 -3.37 -1.18 -7.95
C GLN A 58 -4.82 -0.71 -7.88
N ALA A 59 -5.30 -0.33 -6.69
CA ALA A 59 -6.64 0.19 -6.50
C ALA A 59 -6.87 1.52 -7.25
N ILE A 60 -5.89 2.43 -7.22
CA ILE A 60 -5.94 3.69 -7.97
C ILE A 60 -5.86 3.43 -9.48
N LEU A 61 -4.97 2.54 -9.92
CA LEU A 61 -4.84 2.17 -11.33
C LEU A 61 -6.15 1.58 -11.89
N ALA A 62 -6.85 0.75 -11.12
CA ALA A 62 -8.16 0.23 -11.52
C ALA A 62 -9.23 1.33 -11.64
N GLN A 63 -9.21 2.31 -10.73
CA GLN A 63 -10.11 3.48 -10.81
C GLN A 63 -9.81 4.34 -12.04
N LEU A 64 -8.53 4.59 -12.33
CA LEU A 64 -8.11 5.33 -13.51
C LEU A 64 -8.55 4.66 -14.81
N ASN A 65 -8.34 3.35 -14.94
CA ASN A 65 -8.84 2.57 -16.09
C ASN A 65 -10.35 2.68 -16.24
N THR A 66 -11.09 2.66 -15.12
CA THR A 66 -12.55 2.83 -15.13
C THR A 66 -12.96 4.22 -15.60
N ALA A 67 -12.27 5.27 -15.14
CA ALA A 67 -12.52 6.65 -15.55
C ALA A 67 -12.26 6.87 -17.04
N VAL A 68 -11.13 6.37 -17.55
CA VAL A 68 -10.77 6.41 -18.99
C VAL A 68 -11.82 5.67 -19.82
N ASN A 69 -12.24 4.47 -19.41
CA ASN A 69 -13.27 3.70 -20.13
C ASN A 69 -14.64 4.41 -20.14
N LEU A 70 -15.04 5.05 -19.03
CA LEU A 70 -16.26 5.85 -18.99
C LEU A 70 -16.19 7.06 -19.92
N GLN A 71 -15.04 7.73 -19.97
CA GLN A 71 -14.81 8.84 -20.89
C GLN A 71 -14.86 8.39 -22.35
N MET A 72 -14.24 7.25 -22.67
CA MET A 72 -14.35 6.62 -23.99
C MET A 72 -15.80 6.33 -24.37
N MET A 73 -16.59 5.70 -23.49
CA MET A 73 -18.00 5.41 -23.76
C MET A 73 -18.82 6.68 -23.98
N ARG A 74 -18.55 7.75 -23.21
CA ARG A 74 -19.20 9.06 -23.41
C ARG A 74 -18.88 9.64 -24.78
N ALA A 75 -17.62 9.57 -25.20
CA ALA A 75 -17.20 10.04 -26.52
C ALA A 75 -17.93 9.26 -27.64
N ILE A 76 -18.01 7.92 -27.53
CA ILE A 76 -18.72 7.07 -28.50
C ILE A 76 -20.22 7.42 -28.58
N VAL A 77 -20.90 7.52 -27.42
CA VAL A 77 -22.36 7.73 -27.37
C VAL A 77 -22.76 9.14 -27.81
N SER A 78 -21.93 10.15 -27.53
CA SER A 78 -22.31 11.53 -27.78
C SER A 78 -22.37 11.91 -29.26
N GLU A 79 -21.84 11.09 -30.18
CA GLU A 79 -21.53 11.43 -31.60
C GLU A 79 -20.73 12.74 -31.79
N SER A 80 -20.44 13.43 -30.69
CA SER A 80 -19.60 14.60 -30.59
C SER A 80 -18.18 14.07 -30.59
N TYR A 81 -17.62 13.97 -31.79
CA TYR A 81 -16.18 13.96 -32.06
C TYR A 81 -15.50 15.25 -31.55
N SER A 82 -15.83 15.71 -30.34
CA SER A 82 -14.94 16.53 -29.52
C SER A 82 -13.63 15.74 -29.48
N ARG A 83 -12.60 16.28 -30.14
CA ARG A 83 -11.67 15.49 -30.95
C ARG A 83 -11.01 14.43 -30.08
N PRO A 84 -10.94 13.15 -30.50
CA PRO A 84 -10.18 12.13 -29.78
C PRO A 84 -8.71 12.54 -29.50
N SER A 85 -8.16 13.44 -30.31
CA SER A 85 -6.84 14.05 -30.12
C SER A 85 -6.76 15.11 -29.01
N GLU A 86 -7.87 15.54 -28.41
CA GLU A 86 -7.88 16.49 -27.27
C GLU A 86 -7.64 15.80 -25.92
N LEU A 87 -7.79 14.48 -25.85
CA LEU A 87 -7.63 13.69 -24.61
C LEU A 87 -6.34 12.87 -24.59
N GLU A 88 -5.71 12.69 -25.76
CA GLU A 88 -4.39 12.07 -25.87
C GLU A 88 -3.34 12.95 -25.18
N GLY A 89 -2.55 12.34 -24.29
CA GLY A 89 -1.63 13.09 -23.44
C GLY A 89 -2.29 14.05 -22.45
N GLY A 90 -3.61 13.95 -22.25
CA GLY A 90 -4.30 14.61 -21.15
C GLY A 90 -4.00 13.94 -19.81
N ASN A 91 -4.20 14.66 -18.72
CA ASN A 91 -4.00 14.13 -17.38
C ASN A 91 -5.14 13.17 -16.98
N PRO A 92 -4.86 11.86 -16.75
CA PRO A 92 -5.90 10.90 -16.38
C PRO A 92 -6.62 11.22 -15.07
N MET A 93 -5.99 11.97 -14.18
CA MET A 93 -6.58 12.36 -12.89
C MET A 93 -7.77 13.31 -13.06
N ASP A 94 -7.81 14.08 -14.16
CA ASP A 94 -8.91 15.02 -14.45
C ASP A 94 -10.20 14.30 -14.88
N LEU A 95 -10.10 13.01 -15.23
CA LEU A 95 -11.26 12.16 -15.53
C LEU A 95 -11.95 11.63 -14.27
N MET A 96 -11.30 11.75 -13.11
CA MET A 96 -11.84 11.32 -11.83
C MET A 96 -12.70 12.43 -11.21
N LEU A 97 -13.82 12.05 -10.57
CA LEU A 97 -14.64 13.01 -9.81
C LEU A 97 -13.85 13.68 -8.67
N THR A 98 -13.01 12.88 -8.01
CA THR A 98 -12.10 13.31 -6.96
C THR A 98 -10.78 12.55 -7.15
N PRO A 99 -9.65 13.24 -7.39
CA PRO A 99 -8.35 12.60 -7.42
C PRO A 99 -8.01 11.92 -6.08
N PRO A 100 -7.19 10.86 -6.09
CA PRO A 100 -6.78 10.20 -4.86
C PRO A 100 -5.96 11.15 -3.97
N GLY A 101 -6.03 10.97 -2.66
CA GLY A 101 -5.39 11.88 -1.69
C GLY A 101 -3.86 11.96 -1.76
N ASN A 102 -3.21 11.03 -2.47
CA ASN A 102 -1.78 11.03 -2.72
C ASN A 102 -1.40 11.54 -4.14
N TYR A 103 -2.34 12.16 -4.86
CA TYR A 103 -2.03 12.92 -6.06
C TYR A 103 -1.59 14.34 -5.68
N VAL A 104 -0.34 14.70 -6.01
CA VAL A 104 0.27 15.97 -5.60
C VAL A 104 0.13 17.09 -6.64
N GLY A 105 -0.42 16.79 -7.81
CA GLY A 105 -0.70 17.77 -8.87
C GLY A 105 0.05 17.52 -10.17
N ALA A 106 -0.11 18.47 -11.09
CA ALA A 106 0.58 18.51 -12.37
C ALA A 106 1.76 19.49 -12.31
N PHE A 107 2.90 19.10 -12.86
CA PHE A 107 4.13 19.88 -12.84
C PHE A 107 4.83 19.81 -14.19
N ASN A 108 5.46 20.92 -14.57
CA ASN A 108 6.31 20.99 -15.76
C ASN A 108 7.79 20.93 -15.34
N GLY A 109 8.44 19.78 -15.59
CA GLY A 109 9.87 19.61 -15.33
C GLY A 109 10.24 19.62 -13.85
N VAL A 110 9.83 18.58 -13.11
CA VAL A 110 10.12 18.46 -11.67
C VAL A 110 11.43 17.75 -11.38
N ASP A 111 12.17 18.22 -10.36
CA ASP A 111 13.26 17.45 -9.78
C ASP A 111 12.68 16.34 -8.89
N VAL A 112 12.62 15.13 -9.45
CA VAL A 112 12.10 13.92 -8.80
C VAL A 112 12.78 13.63 -7.46
N SER A 113 14.04 14.06 -7.26
CA SER A 113 14.76 13.84 -6.00
C SER A 113 14.18 14.61 -4.82
N THR A 114 13.44 15.69 -5.09
CA THR A 114 12.80 16.54 -4.09
C THR A 114 11.35 16.14 -3.79
N MET A 115 10.80 15.22 -4.59
CA MET A 115 9.40 14.81 -4.46
C MET A 115 9.21 13.80 -3.32
N PRO A 116 8.09 13.89 -2.58
CA PRO A 116 7.70 12.82 -1.65
C PRO A 116 7.57 11.48 -2.39
N ARG A 117 7.79 10.39 -1.67
CA ARG A 117 7.50 9.03 -2.18
C ARG A 117 6.04 8.65 -1.93
N ARG A 118 5.57 7.59 -2.59
CA ARG A 118 4.19 7.06 -2.55
C ARG A 118 3.13 7.99 -3.14
N VAL A 119 3.54 8.88 -4.04
CA VAL A 119 2.68 9.92 -4.63
C VAL A 119 2.51 9.72 -6.12
N TRP A 120 1.38 10.21 -6.62
CA TRP A 120 1.12 10.39 -8.04
C TRP A 120 1.33 11.86 -8.41
N TYR A 121 1.95 12.12 -9.56
CA TYR A 121 1.97 13.45 -10.16
C TYR A 121 1.86 13.33 -11.68
N PHE A 122 1.38 14.38 -12.33
CA PHE A 122 1.36 14.45 -13.78
C PHE A 122 2.54 15.30 -14.27
N ASP A 123 3.36 14.73 -15.15
CA ASP A 123 4.44 15.45 -15.82
C ASP A 123 3.91 16.08 -17.10
N GLU A 124 3.73 17.40 -17.08
CA GLU A 124 3.22 18.15 -18.23
C GLU A 124 4.20 18.18 -19.40
N SER A 125 5.49 17.96 -19.14
CA SER A 125 6.53 18.00 -20.18
C SER A 125 6.52 16.73 -21.05
N THR A 126 6.23 15.58 -20.44
CA THR A 126 6.13 14.29 -21.14
C THR A 126 4.70 13.82 -21.37
N GLN A 127 3.71 14.52 -20.79
CA GLN A 127 2.30 14.15 -20.80
C GLN A 127 2.05 12.77 -20.15
N GLU A 128 2.78 12.49 -19.08
CA GLU A 128 2.76 11.20 -18.39
C GLU A 128 2.25 11.36 -16.96
N LEU A 129 1.37 10.44 -16.57
CA LEU A 129 1.04 10.23 -15.17
C LEU A 129 2.12 9.34 -14.54
N VAL A 130 2.78 9.84 -13.50
CA VAL A 130 3.91 9.18 -12.84
C VAL A 130 3.53 8.82 -11.41
N TYR A 131 3.80 7.57 -11.03
CA TYR A 131 3.78 7.13 -9.65
C TYR A 131 5.21 6.97 -9.13
N LEU A 132 5.55 7.60 -8.01
CA LEU A 132 6.83 7.45 -7.33
C LEU A 132 6.70 6.44 -6.19
N ALA A 133 7.33 5.28 -6.32
CA ALA A 133 7.32 4.24 -5.30
C ALA A 133 8.34 4.53 -4.19
N ASP A 134 7.98 4.19 -2.95
CA ASP A 134 8.91 4.12 -1.81
C ASP A 134 9.50 2.71 -1.70
N SER A 135 8.63 1.69 -1.74
CA SER A 135 9.01 0.28 -1.69
C SER A 135 9.26 -0.32 -3.08
N SER A 136 10.34 0.10 -3.75
CA SER A 136 10.67 -0.31 -5.12
C SER A 136 11.44 -1.63 -5.25
N GLU A 137 11.72 -2.34 -4.15
CA GLU A 137 12.55 -3.56 -4.13
C GLU A 137 12.04 -4.69 -5.05
N ASN A 138 10.72 -4.73 -5.29
CA ASN A 138 10.06 -5.71 -6.14
C ASN A 138 9.45 -5.11 -7.41
N LEU A 139 9.87 -3.90 -7.78
CA LEU A 139 9.38 -3.17 -8.95
C LEU A 139 10.45 -3.15 -10.04
N TYR A 140 10.11 -3.72 -11.20
CA TYR A 140 11.02 -3.89 -12.32
C TYR A 140 10.40 -3.42 -13.62
N ARG A 141 11.23 -2.83 -14.48
CA ARG A 141 10.96 -2.64 -15.90
C ARG A 141 11.31 -3.93 -16.65
N THR A 142 10.44 -4.37 -17.57
CA THR A 142 10.52 -5.68 -18.23
C THR A 142 10.45 -5.61 -19.75
N ASP A 143 10.68 -4.45 -20.35
CA ASP A 143 10.77 -4.28 -21.81
C ASP A 143 12.18 -4.54 -22.35
N ALA A 144 13.19 -4.57 -21.48
CA ALA A 144 14.56 -5.00 -21.79
C ALA A 144 14.74 -6.52 -21.57
N GLU A 145 15.77 -7.09 -22.21
CA GLU A 145 16.11 -8.51 -22.10
C GLU A 145 16.43 -8.93 -20.65
N THR A 146 16.99 -8.01 -19.86
CA THR A 146 17.20 -8.17 -18.42
C THR A 146 16.28 -7.23 -17.65
N PRO A 147 15.46 -7.72 -16.70
CA PRO A 147 14.66 -6.86 -15.84
C PRO A 147 15.51 -5.86 -15.08
N MET A 148 15.12 -4.58 -15.09
CA MET A 148 15.85 -3.51 -14.42
C MET A 148 15.02 -2.96 -13.25
N PRO A 149 15.59 -2.78 -12.04
CA PRO A 149 14.87 -2.17 -10.94
C PRO A 149 14.53 -0.71 -11.29
N ILE A 150 13.33 -0.29 -10.93
CA ILE A 150 12.85 1.08 -11.14
C ILE A 150 12.13 1.56 -9.87
N ASP A 151 12.12 2.85 -9.64
CA ASP A 151 11.45 3.47 -8.50
C ASP A 151 10.18 4.25 -8.89
N SER A 152 9.80 4.18 -10.17
CA SER A 152 8.63 4.86 -10.70
C SER A 152 7.95 4.08 -11.83
N VAL A 153 6.64 4.25 -11.95
CA VAL A 153 5.82 3.71 -13.05
C VAL A 153 5.13 4.86 -13.76
N ARG A 154 5.12 4.82 -15.09
CA ARG A 154 4.62 5.90 -15.94
C ARG A 154 3.49 5.41 -16.83
N PHE A 155 2.47 6.23 -16.99
CA PHE A 155 1.30 5.95 -17.80
C PHE A 155 0.94 7.14 -18.69
N SER A 156 0.34 6.86 -19.84
CA SER A 156 -0.21 7.88 -20.74
C SER A 156 -1.57 7.42 -21.26
N ILE A 157 -2.41 8.39 -21.67
CA ILE A 157 -3.65 8.08 -22.41
C ILE A 157 -3.28 7.98 -23.88
N ALA A 158 -3.52 6.80 -24.47
CA ALA A 158 -3.31 6.53 -25.87
C ALA A 158 -4.65 6.36 -26.61
N ASN A 159 -4.71 6.85 -27.84
CA ASN A 159 -5.82 6.60 -28.75
C ASN A 159 -5.66 5.23 -29.42
N VAL A 160 -6.77 4.48 -29.47
CA VAL A 160 -6.88 3.21 -30.20
C VAL A 160 -7.61 3.46 -31.51
N TYR A 161 -7.01 3.03 -32.61
CA TYR A 161 -7.55 3.18 -33.96
C TYR A 161 -7.83 1.82 -34.60
N ALA A 162 -8.79 1.80 -35.52
CA ALA A 162 -9.25 0.63 -36.23
C ALA A 162 -8.13 -0.05 -37.02
N ARG A 163 -8.02 -1.36 -36.83
CA ARG A 163 -6.99 -2.19 -37.46
C ARG A 163 -7.30 -2.53 -38.93
N ASP A 164 -8.50 -2.21 -39.39
CA ASP A 164 -8.95 -2.42 -40.77
C ASP A 164 -8.34 -1.41 -41.77
N GLY A 165 -7.54 -0.45 -41.29
CA GLY A 165 -6.89 0.56 -42.12
C GLY A 165 -7.81 1.73 -42.48
N SER A 166 -9.05 1.77 -41.95
CA SER A 166 -9.96 2.91 -42.11
C SER A 166 -9.48 4.17 -41.39
N GLY A 167 -8.58 4.02 -40.41
CA GLY A 167 -8.16 5.10 -39.51
C GLY A 167 -9.28 5.55 -38.57
N GLY A 168 -10.39 4.81 -38.49
CA GLY A 168 -11.48 5.08 -37.56
C GLY A 168 -10.98 5.03 -36.13
N TRP A 169 -11.32 6.02 -35.32
CA TRP A 169 -11.04 5.98 -33.89
C TRP A 169 -11.95 4.94 -33.22
N GLU A 170 -11.36 4.00 -32.48
CA GLU A 170 -12.07 2.93 -31.78
C GLU A 170 -12.17 3.17 -30.27
N GLY A 171 -11.25 3.94 -29.69
CA GLY A 171 -11.29 4.17 -28.25
C GLY A 171 -10.06 4.87 -27.67
N MET A 172 -10.00 4.90 -26.35
CA MET A 172 -8.86 5.40 -25.58
C MET A 172 -8.54 4.40 -24.47
N MET A 173 -7.26 4.24 -24.15
CA MET A 173 -6.82 3.40 -23.04
C MET A 173 -5.69 4.04 -22.27
N LEU A 174 -5.59 3.69 -20.99
CA LEU A 174 -4.46 4.04 -20.15
C LEU A 174 -3.38 2.98 -20.36
N GLU A 175 -2.22 3.38 -20.89
CA GLU A 175 -1.13 2.48 -21.19
C GLU A 175 0.09 2.77 -20.32
N PRO A 176 0.82 1.74 -19.86
CA PRO A 176 2.13 1.96 -19.28
C PRO A 176 3.12 2.38 -20.37
N VAL A 177 3.91 3.41 -20.11
CA VAL A 177 4.94 3.92 -21.05
C VAL A 177 6.01 2.86 -21.34
N TYR A 178 6.30 2.00 -20.36
CA TYR A 178 7.14 0.82 -20.48
C TYR A 178 6.51 -0.36 -19.76
N ALA A 179 6.76 -1.58 -20.25
CA ALA A 179 6.32 -2.78 -19.54
C ALA A 179 6.99 -2.84 -18.16
N TYR A 180 6.20 -3.13 -17.13
CA TYR A 180 6.68 -3.24 -15.76
C TYR A 180 6.07 -4.46 -15.06
N ARG A 181 6.74 -4.89 -14.00
CA ARG A 181 6.26 -5.91 -13.07
C ARG A 181 6.51 -5.43 -11.66
N TRP A 182 5.44 -5.37 -10.86
CA TRP A 182 5.54 -5.17 -9.42
C TRP A 182 5.17 -6.49 -8.72
N ALA A 183 6.18 -7.26 -8.34
CA ALA A 183 5.98 -8.55 -7.67
C ALA A 183 5.49 -8.36 -6.23
N ALA A 184 4.68 -9.30 -5.75
CA ALA A 184 4.32 -9.34 -4.34
C ALA A 184 5.54 -9.71 -3.50
N VAL A 185 5.73 -9.03 -2.37
CA VAL A 185 6.68 -9.43 -1.34
C VAL A 185 6.23 -10.79 -0.79
N PRO A 186 7.07 -11.85 -0.86
CA PRO A 186 6.74 -13.11 -0.24
C PRO A 186 6.51 -12.90 1.26
N LEU A 187 5.31 -13.19 1.75
CA LEU A 187 5.06 -13.24 3.19
C LEU A 187 5.79 -14.48 3.71
N ASP A 188 6.91 -14.29 4.41
CA ASP A 188 7.47 -15.37 5.20
C ASP A 188 6.44 -15.68 6.30
N ILE A 189 5.67 -16.76 6.17
CA ILE A 189 4.77 -17.23 7.22
C ILE A 189 5.59 -18.24 8.02
N PRO A 190 5.84 -18.03 9.33
CA PRO A 190 6.60 -19.02 10.08
C PRO A 190 5.80 -20.31 10.04
N ALA A 191 6.44 -21.41 9.70
CA ALA A 191 5.80 -22.72 9.76
C ALA A 191 5.12 -22.86 11.13
N PRO A 192 3.83 -23.29 11.18
CA PRO A 192 3.19 -23.53 12.45
C PRO A 192 4.09 -24.45 13.29
N PRO A 193 4.24 -24.20 14.61
CA PRO A 193 5.07 -25.03 15.45
C PRO A 193 4.68 -26.49 15.21
N ALA A 194 5.66 -27.34 14.88
CA ALA A 194 5.43 -28.76 14.64
C ALA A 194 4.65 -29.32 15.83
N VAL A 195 3.40 -29.74 15.59
CA VAL A 195 2.57 -30.34 16.63
C VAL A 195 3.18 -31.71 16.92
N PRO A 196 3.77 -31.95 18.11
CA PRO A 196 4.33 -33.25 18.42
C PRO A 196 3.19 -34.28 18.46
N GLY A 197 3.21 -35.27 17.57
CA GLY A 197 2.27 -36.39 17.57
C GLY A 197 1.26 -36.47 16.42
N ALA A 198 1.38 -35.66 15.36
CA ALA A 198 0.50 -35.78 14.19
C ALA A 198 0.76 -37.01 13.29
N ASP A 199 1.89 -37.70 13.47
CA ASP A 199 2.28 -38.89 12.68
C ASP A 199 1.83 -40.22 13.33
N ALA A 200 0.94 -40.17 14.32
CA ALA A 200 0.46 -41.34 15.06
C ALA A 200 -1.05 -41.55 14.91
N LEU A 201 -1.55 -41.65 13.67
CA LEU A 201 -2.84 -42.27 13.35
C LEU A 201 -2.77 -43.02 12.01
#